data_AF-A0A8I1WC17-F1
#
_entry.id   AF-A0A8I1WC17-F1
#
_cell.length_a   1.000
_cell.length_b   1.000
_cell.length_c   1.000
_cell.angle_alpha   90.00
_cell.angle_beta   90.00
_cell.angle_gamma   90.00
#
_symmetry.space_group_name_H-M   'P 1'
#
loop_
_entity.id
_entity.type
_entity.pdbx_description
1 polymer ?
#
loop_
_entity_poly.entity_id
_entity_poly.type
_entity_poly.pdbx_seq_one_letter_code
_entity_poly.pdbx_strand_id
1 'polypeptide(L)'
;KPVEEEGTLPVERIIQQWPYVDNSTSSSGGGLSQTTVSIGDRYGPKELPQIWDTWRRRVADAVRAFPPGVSPPFVNDDFGDVYGIVLSLYGKGYSSEGLRDFAESVRLELEVIPGVGKVVISGIIREGIQIEVSRAKRASVNITPQRLHASLSQQNVVSNAGNVL
;
A
#
# COMPACT_ATOMS: atom_id res chain seq x y z
N LYS A 1 -10.96 -6.12 -17.31
CA LYS A 1 -10.23 -6.66 -18.48
C LYS A 1 -8.73 -6.36 -18.39
N PRO A 2 -8.20 -5.12 -18.52
CA PRO A 2 -6.74 -4.91 -18.50
C PRO A 2 -6.07 -5.29 -17.16
N VAL A 3 -6.70 -4.99 -16.02
CA VAL A 3 -6.16 -5.30 -14.67
C VAL A 3 -6.00 -6.80 -14.42
N GLU A 4 -6.88 -7.60 -14.99
CA GLU A 4 -6.87 -9.06 -14.82
C GLU A 4 -5.73 -9.68 -15.62
N GLU A 5 -5.61 -9.30 -16.89
CA GLU A 5 -4.60 -9.85 -17.80
C GLU A 5 -3.17 -9.38 -17.48
N GLU A 6 -3.00 -8.13 -17.06
CA GLU A 6 -1.68 -7.52 -16.87
C GLU A 6 -1.13 -7.65 -15.44
N GLY A 7 -2.01 -7.72 -14.43
CA GLY A 7 -1.62 -7.83 -13.02
C GLY A 7 -1.80 -9.23 -12.44
N THR A 8 -2.95 -9.85 -12.70
CA THR A 8 -3.39 -11.06 -11.98
C THR A 8 -2.76 -12.32 -12.57
N LEU A 9 -2.81 -12.47 -13.89
CA LEU A 9 -2.29 -13.67 -14.57
C LEU A 9 -0.80 -13.94 -14.32
N PRO A 10 0.10 -12.94 -14.32
CA PRO A 10 1.51 -13.16 -14.00
C PRO A 10 1.71 -13.67 -12.56
N VAL A 11 0.97 -13.12 -11.60
CA VAL A 11 1.05 -13.49 -10.19
C VAL A 11 0.48 -14.89 -9.96
N GLU A 12 -0.68 -15.20 -10.53
CA GLU A 12 -1.29 -16.53 -10.45
C GLU A 12 -0.40 -17.63 -11.00
N ARG A 13 0.31 -17.38 -12.11
CA ARG A 13 1.24 -18.36 -12.67
C ARG A 13 2.38 -18.68 -11.71
N ILE A 14 2.86 -17.70 -10.95
CA ILE A 14 3.92 -17.91 -9.94
C ILE A 14 3.37 -18.70 -8.76
N ILE A 15 2.12 -18.43 -8.35
CA ILE A 15 1.43 -19.15 -7.28
C ILE A 15 1.23 -20.62 -7.65
N GLN A 16 0.77 -20.91 -8.87
CA GLN A 16 0.53 -22.28 -9.33
C GLN A 16 1.81 -23.13 -9.39
N GLN A 17 2.97 -22.50 -9.56
CA GLN A 17 4.27 -23.18 -9.58
C GLN A 17 4.88 -23.35 -8.18
N TRP A 18 4.18 -22.93 -7.13
CA TRP A 18 4.70 -22.92 -5.77
C TRP A 18 4.18 -24.12 -4.96
N PRO A 19 5.04 -25.08 -4.57
CA PRO A 19 4.60 -26.37 -4.02
C PRO A 19 4.00 -26.29 -2.61
N TYR A 20 4.10 -25.13 -1.97
CA TYR A 20 3.61 -24.89 -0.61
C TYR A 20 2.14 -24.45 -0.58
N VAL A 21 1.58 -24.06 -1.73
CA VAL A 21 0.21 -23.56 -1.86
C VAL A 21 -0.77 -24.71 -1.84
N ASP A 22 -1.82 -24.57 -1.04
CA ASP A 22 -2.99 -25.44 -1.09
C ASP A 22 -4.04 -24.87 -2.04
N ASN A 23 -4.41 -23.60 -1.86
CA ASN A 23 -5.38 -22.91 -2.69
C ASN A 23 -5.04 -21.43 -2.87
N SER A 24 -5.57 -20.83 -3.94
CA SER A 24 -5.47 -19.40 -4.19
C SER A 24 -6.75 -18.85 -4.80
N THR A 25 -7.15 -17.66 -4.36
CA THR A 25 -8.30 -16.94 -4.92
C THR A 25 -7.88 -15.54 -5.34
N SER A 26 -8.31 -15.10 -6.51
CA SER A 26 -8.00 -13.76 -7.02
C SER A 26 -9.27 -12.97 -7.27
N SER A 27 -9.20 -11.67 -7.03
CA SER A 27 -10.24 -10.70 -7.34
C SER A 27 -9.61 -9.47 -7.99
N SER A 28 -10.19 -9.03 -9.11
CA SER A 28 -9.72 -7.88 -9.86
C SER A 28 -10.85 -6.88 -10.13
N GLY A 29 -10.62 -5.61 -9.80
CA GLY A 29 -11.62 -4.56 -10.00
C GLY A 29 -11.06 -3.17 -9.70
N GLY A 30 -11.54 -2.15 -10.42
CA GLY A 30 -11.24 -0.75 -10.10
C GLY A 30 -9.74 -0.35 -10.13
N GLY A 31 -8.91 -1.01 -10.94
CA GLY A 31 -7.46 -0.75 -10.97
C GLY A 31 -6.66 -1.49 -9.90
N LEU A 32 -7.30 -2.33 -9.09
CA LEU A 32 -6.68 -3.18 -8.08
C LEU A 32 -6.86 -4.65 -8.47
N SER A 33 -5.78 -5.43 -8.31
CA SER A 33 -5.81 -6.89 -8.32
C SER A 33 -5.34 -7.37 -6.96
N GLN A 34 -6.12 -8.26 -6.34
CA GLN A 34 -5.82 -8.88 -5.06
C GLN A 34 -5.84 -10.40 -5.24
N THR A 35 -4.77 -11.06 -4.83
CA THR A 35 -4.70 -12.52 -4.78
C THR A 35 -4.41 -12.98 -3.35
N THR A 36 -5.29 -13.82 -2.83
CA THR A 36 -5.17 -14.48 -1.52
C THR A 36 -4.62 -15.88 -1.74
N VAL A 37 -3.57 -16.23 -0.99
CA VAL A 37 -2.88 -17.53 -1.10
C VAL A 37 -2.95 -18.23 0.25
N SER A 38 -3.42 -19.47 0.26
CA SER A 38 -3.43 -20.34 1.44
C SER A 38 -2.31 -21.36 1.34
N ILE A 39 -1.48 -21.41 2.38
CA ILE A 39 -0.40 -22.40 2.52
C ILE A 39 -0.98 -23.70 3.09
N GLY A 40 -0.51 -24.85 2.61
CA GLY A 40 -1.03 -26.14 3.08
C GLY A 40 -0.74 -26.41 4.55
N ASP A 41 -1.67 -27.10 5.22
CA ASP A 41 -1.66 -27.36 6.67
C ASP A 41 -0.48 -28.21 7.19
N ARG A 42 0.34 -28.75 6.28
CA ARG A 42 1.52 -29.57 6.61
C ARG A 42 2.73 -28.78 7.09
N TYR A 43 2.74 -27.45 6.94
CA TYR A 43 3.88 -26.60 7.30
C TYR A 43 3.69 -25.97 8.67
N GLY A 44 4.69 -26.12 9.55
CA GLY A 44 4.63 -25.62 10.92
C GLY A 44 5.10 -24.17 11.09
N PRO A 45 4.98 -23.60 12.31
CA PRO A 45 5.39 -22.23 12.62
C PRO A 45 6.86 -21.90 12.34
N LYS A 46 7.73 -22.92 12.31
CA LYS A 46 9.17 -22.74 12.00
C LYS A 46 9.46 -22.64 10.50
N GLU A 47 8.58 -23.18 9.66
CA GLU A 47 8.76 -23.25 8.21
C GLU A 47 8.09 -22.07 7.50
N LEU A 48 6.95 -21.62 8.04
CA LEU A 48 6.16 -20.50 7.49
C LEU A 48 6.99 -19.22 7.23
N PRO A 49 7.89 -18.76 8.12
CA PRO A 49 8.69 -17.56 7.85
C PRO A 49 9.56 -17.69 6.59
N GLN A 50 10.18 -18.85 6.37
CA GLN A 50 11.02 -19.10 5.20
C GLN A 50 10.19 -19.24 3.92
N ILE A 51 9.01 -19.83 4.03
CA ILE A 51 8.03 -19.95 2.95
C ILE A 51 7.61 -18.53 2.50
N TRP A 52 7.21 -17.66 3.44
CA TRP A 52 6.83 -16.27 3.13
C TRP A 52 7.99 -15.41 2.61
N ASP A 53 9.21 -15.59 3.12
CA ASP A 53 10.39 -14.93 2.56
C ASP A 53 10.64 -15.33 1.10
N THR A 54 10.53 -16.62 0.79
CA THR A 54 10.69 -17.13 -0.57
C THR A 54 9.62 -16.57 -1.51
N TRP A 55 8.38 -16.45 -1.01
CA TRP A 55 7.26 -15.84 -1.73
C TRP A 55 7.53 -14.38 -2.06
N ARG A 56 7.93 -13.56 -1.07
CA ARG A 56 8.28 -12.15 -1.28
C ARG A 56 9.36 -11.98 -2.34
N ARG A 57 10.41 -12.80 -2.30
CA ARG A 57 11.47 -12.76 -3.31
C ARG A 57 10.97 -13.10 -4.72
N ARG A 58 10.15 -14.14 -4.87
CA ARG A 58 9.57 -14.52 -6.17
C ARG A 58 8.66 -13.45 -6.74
N VAL A 59 7.80 -12.85 -5.91
CA VAL A 59 6.92 -11.75 -6.30
C VAL A 59 7.73 -10.51 -6.69
N ALA A 60 8.78 -10.20 -5.94
CA ALA A 60 9.69 -9.09 -6.26
C ALA A 60 10.41 -9.30 -7.60
N ASP A 61 10.83 -10.54 -7.92
CA ASP A 61 11.44 -10.85 -9.21
C ASP A 61 10.47 -10.74 -10.39
N ALA A 62 9.19 -11.03 -10.14
CA ALA A 62 8.11 -10.90 -11.11
C ALA A 62 7.82 -9.44 -11.48
N VAL A 63 8.24 -8.48 -10.64
CA VAL A 63 8.02 -7.05 -10.88
C VAL A 63 8.51 -6.62 -12.26
N ARG A 64 9.64 -7.20 -12.71
CA ARG A 64 10.25 -6.90 -14.01
C ARG A 64 9.40 -7.30 -15.21
N ALA A 65 8.42 -8.20 -15.01
CA ALA A 65 7.52 -8.67 -16.07
C ALA A 65 6.21 -7.86 -16.16
N PHE A 66 5.97 -6.91 -15.25
CA PHE A 66 4.75 -6.10 -15.32
C PHE A 66 4.85 -4.99 -16.39
N PRO A 67 3.72 -4.67 -17.05
CA PRO A 67 3.63 -3.53 -17.95
C PRO A 67 3.91 -2.19 -17.24
N PRO A 68 4.37 -1.16 -17.99
CA PRO A 68 4.51 0.18 -17.44
C PRO A 68 3.17 0.72 -16.95
N GLY A 69 3.13 1.19 -15.70
CA GLY A 69 1.92 1.71 -15.06
C GLY A 69 1.35 0.83 -13.95
N VAL A 70 1.86 -0.40 -13.77
CA VAL A 70 1.53 -1.26 -12.63
C VAL A 70 2.48 -0.97 -11.47
N SER A 71 1.92 -0.65 -10.30
CA SER A 71 2.70 -0.53 -9.07
C SER A 71 3.27 -1.88 -8.65
N PRO A 72 4.46 -1.91 -8.02
CA PRO A 72 5.01 -3.15 -7.49
C PRO A 72 3.98 -3.87 -6.58
N PRO A 73 3.76 -5.18 -6.75
CA PRO A 73 2.89 -5.95 -5.88
C PRO A 73 3.36 -5.87 -4.43
N PHE A 74 2.40 -5.66 -3.53
CA PHE A 74 2.60 -5.70 -2.09
C PHE A 74 2.17 -7.06 -1.56
N VAL A 75 3.08 -7.74 -0.88
CA VAL A 75 2.79 -9.01 -0.19
C VAL A 75 2.47 -8.70 1.27
N ASN A 76 1.27 -9.06 1.71
CA ASN A 76 0.83 -8.96 3.10
C ASN A 76 0.78 -10.35 3.73
N ASP A 77 1.75 -10.68 4.57
CA ASP A 77 1.82 -11.92 5.36
C ASP A 77 1.26 -11.79 6.79
N ASP A 78 0.85 -10.58 7.19
CA ASP A 78 0.28 -10.26 8.50
C ASP A 78 -1.22 -10.61 8.63
N PHE A 79 -1.82 -11.30 7.66
CA PHE A 79 -3.27 -11.59 7.68
C PHE A 79 -3.69 -12.50 8.85
N GLY A 80 -2.74 -13.19 9.49
CA GLY A 80 -2.95 -13.98 10.70
C GLY A 80 -2.91 -13.17 12.00
N ASP A 81 -2.66 -11.86 11.96
CA ASP A 81 -2.62 -11.02 13.15
C ASP A 81 -4.02 -10.90 13.76
N VAL A 82 -4.23 -11.53 14.92
CA VAL A 82 -5.46 -11.39 15.70
C VAL A 82 -5.39 -10.12 16.53
N TYR A 83 -6.25 -9.14 16.22
CA TYR A 83 -6.40 -7.94 17.03
C TYR A 83 -7.18 -8.25 18.31
N GLY A 84 -6.48 -8.33 19.45
CA GLY A 84 -7.10 -8.60 20.75
C GLY A 84 -7.81 -7.40 21.38
N ILE A 85 -7.47 -6.18 20.97
CA ILE A 85 -8.01 -4.93 21.52
C ILE A 85 -8.30 -3.96 20.38
N VAL A 86 -9.50 -3.37 20.38
CA VAL A 86 -9.91 -2.31 19.45
C VAL A 86 -10.29 -1.09 20.27
N LEU A 87 -9.67 0.05 19.97
CA LEU A 87 -9.91 1.33 20.66
C LEU A 87 -10.43 2.36 19.65
N SER A 88 -11.46 3.11 20.04
CA SER A 88 -12.01 4.20 19.24
C SER A 88 -11.57 5.54 19.83
N LEU A 89 -10.87 6.34 19.03
CA LEU A 89 -10.49 7.70 19.40
C LEU A 89 -11.53 8.70 18.89
N TYR A 90 -12.05 9.54 19.80
CA TYR A 90 -12.99 10.60 19.45
C TYR A 90 -12.67 11.89 20.24
N GLY A 91 -12.89 13.04 19.62
CA GLY A 91 -12.72 14.34 20.27
C GLY A 91 -13.62 15.38 19.62
N LYS A 92 -14.61 15.89 20.38
CA LYS A 92 -15.51 16.93 19.88
C LYS A 92 -14.73 18.24 19.72
N GLY A 93 -14.76 18.81 18.51
CA GLY A 93 -14.05 20.08 18.20
C GLY A 93 -12.57 19.92 17.86
N TYR A 94 -12.05 18.68 17.80
CA TYR A 94 -10.70 18.43 17.30
C TYR A 94 -10.70 18.27 15.78
N SER A 95 -9.63 18.72 15.13
CA SER A 95 -9.38 18.41 13.72
C SER A 95 -9.01 16.94 13.55
N SER A 96 -9.25 16.38 12.36
CA SER A 96 -8.81 15.03 12.02
C SER A 96 -7.28 14.87 12.14
N GLU A 97 -6.52 15.92 11.83
CA GLU A 97 -5.08 15.98 12.03
C GLU A 97 -4.71 15.85 13.51
N GLY A 98 -5.33 16.66 14.39
CA GLY A 98 -5.04 16.60 15.83
C GLY A 98 -5.39 15.25 16.45
N LEU A 99 -6.47 14.60 16.00
CA LEU A 99 -6.80 13.24 16.41
C LEU A 99 -5.78 12.22 15.90
N ARG A 100 -5.29 12.37 14.66
CA ARG A 100 -4.26 11.50 14.11
C ARG A 100 -2.95 11.62 14.90
N ASP A 101 -2.49 12.83 15.15
CA ASP A 101 -1.22 13.06 15.83
C ASP A 101 -1.26 12.52 17.27
N PHE A 102 -2.41 12.65 17.95
CA PHE A 102 -2.63 12.01 19.24
C PHE A 102 -2.70 10.47 19.14
N ALA A 103 -3.32 9.92 18.09
CA ALA A 103 -3.33 8.47 17.87
C ALA A 103 -1.90 7.94 17.67
N GLU A 104 -1.05 8.67 16.94
CA GLU A 104 0.37 8.31 16.77
C GLU A 104 1.15 8.37 18.08
N SER A 105 0.90 9.37 18.95
CA SER A 105 1.55 9.41 20.26
C SER A 105 1.15 8.21 21.13
N VAL A 106 -0.15 7.88 21.18
CA VAL A 106 -0.65 6.70 21.90
C VAL A 106 -0.05 5.42 21.33
N ARG A 107 0.05 5.30 20.00
CA ARG A 107 0.66 4.15 19.35
C ARG A 107 2.10 3.94 19.81
N LEU A 108 2.92 4.99 19.83
CA LEU A 108 4.32 4.90 20.27
C LEU A 108 4.43 4.44 21.74
N GLU A 109 3.53 4.89 22.60
CA GLU A 109 3.47 4.46 24.00
C GLU A 109 3.02 3.00 24.15
N LEU A 110 2.11 2.53 23.31
CA LEU A 110 1.64 1.14 23.33
C LEU A 110 2.69 0.17 22.77
N GLU A 111 3.42 0.56 21.73
CA GLU A 111 4.45 -0.28 21.09
C GLU A 111 5.60 -0.66 22.04
N VAL A 112 5.85 0.11 23.10
CA VAL A 112 6.89 -0.19 24.10
C VAL A 112 6.43 -1.12 25.22
N ILE A 113 5.12 -1.42 25.31
CA ILE A 113 4.57 -2.28 26.37
C ILE A 113 4.92 -3.75 26.08
N PRO A 114 5.53 -4.49 27.03
CA PRO A 114 5.81 -5.91 26.86
C PRO A 114 4.54 -6.71 26.52
N GLY A 115 4.59 -7.47 25.42
CA GLY A 115 3.47 -8.27 24.93
C GLY A 115 2.62 -7.59 23.86
N VAL A 116 2.83 -6.30 23.58
CA VAL A 116 2.24 -5.64 22.41
C VAL A 116 3.07 -5.98 21.18
N GLY A 117 2.51 -6.78 20.27
CA GLY A 117 3.18 -7.14 19.02
C GLY A 117 3.01 -6.11 17.91
N LYS A 118 1.84 -5.48 17.82
CA LYS A 118 1.48 -4.56 16.73
C LYS A 118 0.37 -3.61 17.14
N VAL A 119 0.46 -2.35 16.71
CA VAL A 119 -0.56 -1.33 16.89
C VAL A 119 -0.84 -0.69 15.53
N VAL A 120 -2.10 -0.66 15.11
CA VAL A 120 -2.51 -0.12 13.81
C VAL A 120 -3.53 0.99 14.02
N ILE A 121 -3.27 2.15 13.42
CA ILE A 121 -4.22 3.27 13.39
C ILE A 121 -5.04 3.18 12.12
N SER A 122 -6.35 3.27 12.27
CA SER A 122 -7.35 3.14 11.20
C SER A 122 -8.22 4.41 11.13
N GLY A 123 -8.85 4.64 9.98
CA GLY A 123 -9.80 5.75 9.80
C GLY A 123 -9.14 7.11 9.55
N ILE A 124 -7.86 7.14 9.18
CA ILE A 124 -7.17 8.38 8.83
C ILE A 124 -7.72 8.92 7.52
N ILE A 125 -8.19 10.17 7.54
CA ILE A 125 -8.59 10.89 6.33
C ILE A 125 -7.31 11.37 5.66
N ARG A 126 -7.00 10.82 4.47
CA ARG A 126 -5.87 11.28 3.66
C ARG A 126 -6.18 12.68 3.13
N GLU A 127 -5.39 13.65 3.57
CA GLU A 127 -5.45 15.00 3.02
C GLU A 127 -4.86 15.00 1.60
N GLY A 128 -5.57 15.65 0.68
CA GLY A 128 -5.15 15.79 -0.71
C GLY A 128 -5.42 17.21 -1.17
N ILE A 129 -4.44 17.80 -1.84
CA ILE A 129 -4.62 19.11 -2.50
C ILE A 129 -5.21 18.84 -3.88
N GLN A 130 -6.50 19.13 -4.04
CA GLN A 130 -7.16 19.08 -5.33
C GLN A 130 -7.01 20.42 -6.04
N ILE A 131 -6.27 20.42 -7.16
CA ILE A 131 -6.08 21.62 -7.98
C ILE A 131 -7.15 21.64 -9.07
N GLU A 132 -8.20 22.43 -8.85
CA GLU A 132 -9.24 22.66 -9.86
C GLU A 132 -8.91 23.88 -10.71
N VAL A 133 -8.77 23.69 -12.02
CA VAL A 133 -8.50 24.79 -12.95
C VAL A 133 -9.60 24.90 -13.99
N SER A 134 -10.24 26.08 -14.03
CA SER A 134 -11.28 26.39 -15.02
C SER A 134 -10.77 26.21 -16.45
N ARG A 135 -11.52 25.45 -17.26
CA ARG A 135 -11.20 25.22 -18.68
C ARG A 135 -11.18 26.52 -19.47
N ALA A 136 -12.16 27.39 -19.25
CA ALA A 136 -12.25 28.69 -19.92
C ALA A 136 -11.05 29.59 -19.59
N LYS A 137 -10.62 29.60 -18.32
CA LYS A 137 -9.47 30.39 -17.89
C LYS A 137 -8.14 29.85 -18.45
N ARG A 138 -7.97 28.54 -18.58
CA ARG A 138 -6.78 27.94 -19.20
C ARG A 138 -6.71 28.19 -20.70
N ALA A 139 -7.84 28.09 -21.38
CA ALA A 139 -7.93 28.34 -22.81
C ALA A 139 -7.57 29.80 -23.15
N SER A 140 -7.95 30.77 -22.31
CA SER A 140 -7.63 32.18 -22.53
C SER A 140 -6.15 32.53 -22.29
N VAL A 141 -5.40 31.70 -21.55
CA VAL A 141 -3.95 31.88 -21.31
C VAL A 141 -3.08 30.86 -22.03
N ASN A 142 -3.67 30.05 -22.94
CA ASN A 142 -3.00 29.01 -23.71
C ASN A 142 -2.17 28.02 -22.86
N ILE A 143 -2.65 27.68 -21.66
CA ILE A 143 -1.99 26.70 -20.77
C ILE A 143 -2.67 25.33 -20.93
N THR A 144 -1.89 24.34 -21.36
CA THR A 144 -2.34 22.96 -21.45
C THR A 144 -2.28 22.25 -20.09
N PRO A 145 -3.14 21.24 -19.84
CA PRO A 145 -3.05 20.39 -18.64
C PRO A 145 -1.65 19.78 -18.44
N GLN A 146 -0.99 19.37 -19.53
CA GLN A 146 0.33 18.76 -19.51
C GLN A 146 1.39 19.75 -19.02
N ARG A 147 1.33 21.01 -19.44
CA ARG A 147 2.27 22.06 -18.99
C ARG A 147 2.08 22.40 -17.51
N LEU A 148 0.84 22.40 -17.03
CA LEU A 148 0.52 22.59 -15.62
C LEU A 148 1.06 21.44 -14.78
N HIS A 149 0.80 20.19 -15.18
CA HIS A 149 1.32 19.01 -14.51
C HIS A 149 2.85 19.01 -14.47
N ALA A 150 3.51 19.28 -15.61
CA ALA A 150 4.97 19.35 -15.67
C ALA A 150 5.55 20.42 -14.73
N SER A 151 4.89 21.59 -14.62
CA SER A 151 5.33 22.66 -13.72
C SER A 151 5.17 22.26 -12.25
N LEU A 152 4.04 21.65 -11.90
CA LEU A 152 3.80 21.13 -10.54
C LEU A 152 4.80 20.03 -10.18
N SER A 153 5.09 19.09 -11.10
CA SER A 153 6.08 18.04 -10.88
C SER A 153 7.50 18.58 -10.72
N GLN A 154 7.86 19.66 -11.45
CA GLN A 154 9.18 20.30 -11.33
C GLN A 154 9.32 21.12 -10.03
N GLN A 155 8.23 21.68 -9.51
CA GLN A 155 8.24 22.47 -8.29
C GLN A 155 8.02 21.62 -7.02
N ASN A 156 7.33 20.49 -7.14
CA ASN A 156 7.09 19.53 -6.06
C ASN A 156 8.20 18.46 -5.98
N VAL A 157 9.43 18.84 -6.32
CA VAL A 157 10.60 17.99 -6.12
C VAL A 157 11.11 18.26 -4.71
N VAL A 158 11.19 17.24 -3.87
CA VAL A 158 11.92 17.32 -2.61
C VAL A 158 13.39 17.50 -2.98
N SER A 159 13.82 18.76 -3.04
CA SER A 159 15.22 19.10 -3.23
C SER A 159 15.95 18.57 -2.01
N ASN A 160 16.82 17.58 -2.24
CA ASN A 160 17.84 17.20 -1.26
C ASN A 160 18.80 18.39 -1.19
N ALA A 161 18.44 19.42 -0.41
CA ALA A 161 19.32 20.54 -0.15
C ALA A 161 20.49 19.97 0.64
N GLY A 162 21.55 19.63 -0.10
CA GLY A 162 22.76 19.02 0.43
C GLY A 162 23.22 19.78 1.68
N ASN A 163 23.61 19.03 2.68
CA ASN A 163 24.20 19.56 3.90
C ASN A 163 25.46 20.36 3.52
N VAL A 164 25.46 21.66 3.73
CA VAL A 164 26.68 22.46 3.61
C VAL A 164 27.41 22.30 4.94
N LEU A 165 28.45 21.46 4.94
CA LEU A 165 29.45 21.40 6.01
C LEU A 165 30.44 22.56 5.86
#